data_AF-A0A060I8N6-F1
#
_entry.id   AF-A0A060I8N6-F1
#
_cell.length_a   1.000
_cell.length_b   1.000
_cell.length_c   1.000
_cell.angle_alpha   90.00
_cell.angle_beta   90.00
_cell.angle_gamma   90.00
#
_symmetry.space_group_name_H-M   'P 1'
#
loop_
_entity.id
_entity.type
_entity.pdbx_description
1 polymer ?
#
loop_
_entity_poly.entity_id
_entity_poly.type
_entity_poly.pdbx_seq_one_letter_code
_entity_poly.pdbx_strand_id
1 'polypeptide(L)'
;MRKGLPRAFSLGQTSSQIILKLVTLASNCGLFLGDSGMGTKSTSAKSAFGAAFIVMWFVLLFVVTIVVATVTLSASQLQGRLMAFSRAEIPLTVWQVERLRKQLTAQQDGITAQSAKVEGLRSQRDQAEEALREVQLRIAASIDRYDASRDELVAKLRLYVPLTFPDNVIGLDEQDLRAKIERAIDDLTNELRAPTKKAVDDLHGIYLSDLREKNENLQAAREADAEVVNVRRALEREGLLLAEKEKKIGSVIDPDGTMKPGDVTRIYDLISEFAFIERFALGTLYKFAILPSEFLSIVLVVAMGILGSTVQLTYEYYRDGGVGKSSHFLIRPMLGAITAIVVFVLLKAGVLVVTDSAKLGEAAPLNPFFIAFVGIVSGLLSENALETVRGVGQTWLRGGTVEQRPRWASGVKSHLSETKTVADLSGKTGIDKESLEKWIEQEAPVPADVQKLFAVWLDKDIRTLFTDIPPQPAT
;
A
#
# COMPACT_ATOMS: atom_id res chain seq x y z
N MET A 1 -10.96 16.74 -29.39
CA MET A 1 -10.22 17.24 -28.20
C MET A 1 -9.77 16.04 -27.36
N ARG A 2 -8.54 15.54 -27.57
CA ARG A 2 -7.95 14.47 -26.77
C ARG A 2 -7.45 15.06 -25.44
N LYS A 3 -8.23 14.96 -24.37
CA LYS A 3 -7.69 15.15 -23.02
C LYS A 3 -6.83 13.93 -22.72
N GLY A 4 -5.51 14.11 -22.71
CA GLY A 4 -4.57 13.04 -22.37
C GLY A 4 -4.89 12.49 -20.99
N LEU A 5 -5.00 11.16 -20.87
CA LEU A 5 -4.99 10.51 -19.58
C LEU A 5 -3.71 10.92 -18.83
N PRO A 6 -3.80 11.27 -17.53
CA PRO A 6 -2.62 11.57 -16.75
C PRO A 6 -1.68 10.35 -16.75
N ARG A 7 -0.45 10.56 -17.24
CA ARG A 7 0.62 9.56 -17.11
C ARG A 7 0.76 9.23 -15.63
N ALA A 8 0.51 7.97 -15.28
CA ALA A 8 0.66 7.48 -13.91
C ALA A 8 2.06 7.80 -13.40
N PHE A 9 2.13 8.66 -12.38
CA PHE A 9 3.37 9.02 -11.70
C PHE A 9 3.91 7.75 -11.03
N SER A 10 5.05 7.24 -11.53
CA SER A 10 5.79 6.15 -10.91
C SER A 10 6.50 6.66 -9.66
N LEU A 11 5.77 6.79 -8.55
CA LEU A 11 6.33 6.89 -7.21
C LEU A 11 6.77 5.49 -6.77
N GLY A 12 7.88 5.03 -7.36
CA GLY A 12 8.46 3.69 -7.17
C GLY A 12 9.27 3.52 -5.89
N GLN A 13 8.89 4.17 -4.78
CA GLN A 13 9.45 3.81 -3.47
C GLN A 13 8.39 3.02 -2.71
N THR A 14 8.47 1.70 -2.81
CA THR A 14 7.51 0.79 -2.16
C THR A 14 7.58 0.99 -0.65
N SER A 15 6.43 1.00 0.02
CA SER A 15 6.32 1.10 1.50
C SER A 15 7.20 0.07 2.22
N SER A 16 7.45 -1.07 1.57
CA SER A 16 8.41 -2.09 2.00
C SER A 16 9.84 -1.54 2.15
N GLN A 17 10.32 -0.69 1.23
CA GLN A 17 11.63 -0.05 1.37
C GLN A 17 11.68 0.97 2.50
N ILE A 18 10.58 1.66 2.80
CA ILE A 18 10.53 2.61 3.92
C ILE A 18 10.58 1.85 5.24
N ILE A 19 9.81 0.76 5.39
CA ILE A 19 9.85 -0.11 6.57
C ILE A 19 11.24 -0.77 6.68
N LEU A 20 11.80 -1.28 5.59
CA LEU A 20 13.14 -1.86 5.59
C LEU A 20 14.20 -0.83 5.99
N LYS A 21 14.11 0.41 5.50
CA LYS A 21 14.99 1.52 5.90
C LYS A 21 14.80 1.90 7.36
N LEU A 22 13.58 1.94 7.87
CA LEU A 22 13.30 2.21 9.29
C LEU A 22 13.83 1.10 10.20
N VAL A 23 13.67 -0.16 9.81
CA VAL A 23 14.24 -1.33 10.51
C VAL A 23 15.77 -1.29 10.46
N THR A 24 16.36 -0.95 9.31
CA THR A 24 17.81 -0.81 9.15
C THR A 24 18.37 0.37 9.96
N LEU A 25 17.67 1.50 9.99
CA LEU A 25 18.01 2.68 10.80
C LEU A 25 17.93 2.38 12.31
N ALA A 26 16.90 1.65 12.75
CA ALA A 26 16.76 1.20 14.13
C ALA A 26 17.88 0.21 14.51
N SER A 27 18.22 -0.72 13.62
CA SER A 27 19.34 -1.66 13.80
C SER A 27 20.69 -0.93 13.88
N ASN A 28 20.89 0.15 13.11
CA ASN A 28 22.14 0.91 13.10
C ASN A 28 22.25 1.89 14.29
N CYS A 29 21.14 2.42 14.80
CA CYS A 29 21.15 3.29 15.99
C CYS A 29 21.48 2.52 17.28
N GLY A 30 21.16 1.22 17.36
CA GLY A 30 21.54 0.35 18.48
C GLY A 30 23.05 0.16 18.65
N LEU A 31 23.85 0.48 17.62
CA LEU A 31 25.30 0.33 17.64
C LEU A 31 26.05 1.55 18.23
N PHE A 32 25.36 2.66 18.53
CA PHE A 32 25.98 3.94 18.91
C PHE A 32 25.86 4.33 20.39
N LEU A 33 25.24 3.50 21.25
CA LEU A 33 24.94 3.83 22.65
C LEU A 33 25.83 3.16 23.70
N GLY A 34 27.06 2.75 23.38
CA GLY A 34 27.87 1.98 24.33
C GLY A 34 29.37 2.22 24.26
N ASP A 35 29.83 3.43 24.57
CA ASP A 35 31.24 3.64 24.97
C ASP A 35 31.33 4.57 26.18
N SER A 36 31.10 4.02 27.37
CA SER A 36 31.39 4.71 28.62
C SER A 36 31.73 3.70 29.72
N GLY A 37 33.03 3.62 30.05
CA GLY A 37 33.53 3.22 31.36
C GLY A 37 33.95 1.75 31.51
N MET A 38 35.25 1.49 31.38
CA MET A 38 35.91 0.24 31.73
C MET A 38 35.67 -0.15 33.20
N GLY A 39 35.26 -1.41 33.45
CA GLY A 39 35.57 -2.02 34.74
C GLY A 39 34.68 -3.11 35.34
N THR A 40 34.06 -4.03 34.60
CA THR A 40 33.78 -5.42 35.08
C THR A 40 33.39 -6.33 33.91
N LYS A 41 34.19 -7.37 33.63
CA LYS A 41 34.09 -8.23 32.45
C LYS A 41 33.19 -9.46 32.70
N SER A 42 32.05 -9.53 31.99
CA SER A 42 31.43 -10.73 31.37
C SER A 42 29.89 -10.83 31.43
N THR A 43 29.19 -10.01 32.21
CA THR A 43 27.70 -9.99 32.24
C THR A 43 27.03 -8.97 31.30
N SER A 44 27.79 -8.02 30.74
CA SER A 44 27.27 -6.89 29.96
C SER A 44 26.74 -7.22 28.55
N ALA A 45 27.28 -8.23 27.86
CA ALA A 45 26.88 -8.51 26.49
C ALA A 45 25.45 -9.08 26.35
N LYS A 46 24.98 -9.85 27.34
CA LYS A 46 23.62 -10.43 27.33
C LYS A 46 22.53 -9.41 27.63
N SER A 47 22.81 -8.39 28.45
CA SER A 47 21.84 -7.33 28.77
C SER A 47 21.65 -6.35 27.61
N ALA A 48 22.72 -6.02 26.88
CA ALA A 48 22.65 -5.14 25.71
C ALA A 48 21.78 -5.73 24.58
N PHE A 49 21.93 -7.02 24.29
CA PHE A 49 21.13 -7.69 23.26
C PHE A 49 19.63 -7.74 23.62
N GLY A 50 19.31 -7.96 24.90
CA GLY A 50 17.93 -7.97 25.39
C GLY A 50 17.25 -6.61 25.25
N ALA A 51 17.93 -5.52 25.58
CA ALA A 51 17.40 -4.16 25.46
C ALA A 51 17.13 -3.77 24.00
N ALA A 52 18.06 -4.06 23.09
CA ALA A 52 17.90 -3.79 21.66
C ALA A 52 16.71 -4.55 21.07
N PHE A 53 16.54 -5.82 21.44
CA PHE A 53 15.39 -6.63 21.02
C PHE A 53 14.05 -6.05 21.51
N ILE A 54 13.99 -5.60 22.76
CA ILE A 54 12.78 -5.00 23.35
C ILE A 54 12.39 -3.71 22.62
N VAL A 55 13.35 -2.81 22.39
CA VAL A 55 13.11 -1.55 21.68
C VAL A 55 12.64 -1.83 20.24
N MET A 56 13.31 -2.75 19.54
CA MET A 56 12.91 -3.16 18.20
C MET A 56 11.49 -3.75 18.16
N TRP A 57 11.14 -4.57 19.16
CA TRP A 57 9.80 -5.13 19.31
C TRP A 57 8.74 -4.04 19.51
N PHE A 58 8.99 -3.04 20.37
CA PHE A 58 8.09 -1.91 20.54
C PHE A 58 7.89 -1.14 19.25
N VAL A 59 8.98 -0.77 18.57
CA VAL A 59 8.91 -0.04 17.30
C VAL A 59 8.10 -0.83 16.28
N LEU A 60 8.34 -2.15 16.16
CA LEU A 60 7.58 -3.01 15.27
C LEU A 60 6.09 -3.01 15.62
N LEU A 61 5.74 -3.18 16.89
CA LEU A 61 4.36 -3.21 17.37
C LEU A 61 3.66 -1.87 17.14
N PHE A 62 4.32 -0.75 17.42
CA PHE A 62 3.82 0.60 17.12
C PHE A 62 3.57 0.79 15.62
N VAL A 63 4.54 0.45 14.77
CA VAL A 63 4.40 0.61 13.32
C VAL A 63 3.27 -0.27 12.79
N VAL A 64 3.21 -1.55 13.21
CA VAL A 64 2.16 -2.48 12.78
C VAL A 64 0.78 -1.99 13.21
N THR A 65 0.60 -1.57 14.47
CA THR A 65 -0.69 -1.08 14.98
C THR A 65 -1.13 0.21 14.30
N ILE A 66 -0.22 1.16 14.06
CA ILE A 66 -0.51 2.40 13.33
C ILE A 66 -0.91 2.09 11.89
N VAL A 67 -0.19 1.20 11.19
CA VAL A 67 -0.51 0.80 9.82
C VAL A 67 -1.88 0.12 9.76
N VAL A 68 -2.13 -0.85 10.63
CA VAL A 68 -3.44 -1.53 10.72
C VAL A 68 -4.55 -0.52 10.97
N ALA A 69 -4.40 0.35 11.96
CA ALA A 69 -5.41 1.35 12.27
C ALA A 69 -5.66 2.34 11.11
N THR A 70 -4.60 2.80 10.45
CA THR A 70 -4.71 3.72 9.30
C THR A 70 -5.44 3.06 8.13
N VAL A 71 -5.11 1.80 7.82
CA VAL A 71 -5.76 1.02 6.77
C VAL A 71 -7.23 0.79 7.12
N THR A 72 -7.52 0.38 8.35
CA THR A 72 -8.89 0.12 8.82
C THR A 72 -9.74 1.39 8.81
N LEU A 73 -9.19 2.53 9.22
CA LEU A 73 -9.88 3.81 9.22
C LEU A 73 -10.14 4.30 7.79
N SER A 74 -9.15 4.16 6.89
CA SER A 74 -9.31 4.49 5.48
C SER A 74 -10.37 3.62 4.81
N ALA A 75 -10.35 2.30 5.09
CA ALA A 75 -11.35 1.36 4.59
C ALA A 75 -12.76 1.70 5.11
N SER A 76 -12.90 2.06 6.39
CA SER A 76 -14.17 2.49 6.99
C SER A 76 -14.72 3.76 6.34
N GLN A 77 -13.87 4.78 6.11
CA GLN A 77 -14.27 6.00 5.41
C GLN A 77 -14.70 5.72 3.98
N LEU A 78 -13.97 4.84 3.29
CA LEU A 78 -14.27 4.44 1.93
C LEU A 78 -15.63 3.72 1.86
N GLN A 79 -15.89 2.78 2.77
CA GLN A 79 -17.20 2.12 2.88
C GLN A 79 -18.32 3.13 3.13
N GLY A 80 -18.10 4.13 3.99
CA GLY A 80 -19.06 5.23 4.20
C GLY A 80 -19.36 6.01 2.92
N ARG A 81 -18.34 6.29 2.09
CA ARG A 81 -18.51 6.92 0.77
C ARG A 81 -19.27 6.01 -0.19
N LEU A 82 -18.95 4.72 -0.24
CA LEU A 82 -19.64 3.74 -1.09
C LEU A 82 -21.14 3.64 -0.75
N MET A 83 -21.47 3.62 0.55
CA MET A 83 -22.87 3.60 0.99
C MET A 83 -23.61 4.89 0.58
N ALA A 84 -22.93 6.04 0.59
CA ALA A 84 -23.50 7.29 0.10
C ALA A 84 -23.75 7.30 -1.43
N PHE A 85 -23.00 6.49 -2.19
CA PHE A 85 -23.20 6.28 -3.64
C PHE A 85 -24.33 5.34 -3.99
N SER A 86 -24.74 4.47 -3.07
CA SER A 86 -25.86 3.55 -3.23
C SER A 86 -27.20 4.29 -3.18
N ARG A 87 -27.42 5.25 -4.08
CA ARG A 87 -28.72 5.90 -4.27
C ARG A 87 -29.53 5.11 -5.31
N ALA A 88 -30.36 4.23 -4.76
CA ALA A 88 -31.74 3.91 -5.18
C ALA A 88 -32.05 2.49 -5.67
N GLU A 89 -31.20 1.76 -6.39
CA GLU A 89 -31.67 0.44 -6.93
C GLU A 89 -30.69 -0.73 -6.82
N ILE A 90 -29.39 -0.50 -6.66
CA ILE A 90 -28.40 -1.59 -6.53
C ILE A 90 -27.36 -1.22 -5.47
N PRO A 91 -27.34 -1.89 -4.29
CA PRO A 91 -26.30 -1.68 -3.30
C PRO A 91 -24.94 -2.15 -3.86
N LEU A 92 -24.04 -1.20 -4.08
CA LEU A 92 -22.65 -1.46 -4.47
C LEU A 92 -21.91 -2.06 -3.27
N THR A 93 -21.72 -3.37 -3.31
CA THR A 93 -20.93 -4.09 -2.30
C THR A 93 -19.43 -3.89 -2.54
N VAL A 94 -18.63 -3.93 -1.47
CA VAL A 94 -17.16 -3.85 -1.55
C VAL A 94 -16.59 -4.90 -2.51
N TRP A 95 -17.19 -6.10 -2.52
CA TRP A 95 -16.82 -7.19 -3.44
C TRP A 95 -17.05 -6.86 -4.91
N GLN A 96 -18.13 -6.15 -5.25
CA GLN A 96 -18.38 -5.71 -6.63
C GLN A 96 -17.35 -4.67 -7.07
N VAL A 97 -16.99 -3.73 -6.18
CA VAL A 97 -15.95 -2.74 -6.48
C VAL A 97 -14.58 -3.42 -6.68
N GLU A 98 -14.24 -4.40 -5.84
CA GLU A 98 -13.01 -5.18 -6.01
C GLU A 98 -13.01 -5.98 -7.33
N ARG A 99 -14.15 -6.58 -7.70
CA ARG A 99 -14.28 -7.28 -8.98
C ARG A 99 -14.13 -6.32 -10.15
N LEU A 100 -14.77 -5.16 -10.10
CA LEU A 100 -14.68 -4.11 -11.12
C LEU A 100 -13.24 -3.62 -11.25
N ARG A 101 -12.55 -3.40 -10.13
CA ARG A 101 -11.13 -3.04 -10.10
C ARG A 101 -10.28 -4.10 -10.80
N LYS A 102 -10.41 -5.38 -10.42
CA LYS A 102 -9.64 -6.47 -11.06
C LYS A 102 -9.90 -6.55 -12.56
N GLN A 103 -11.15 -6.41 -12.98
CA GLN A 103 -11.52 -6.38 -14.39
C GLN A 103 -10.89 -5.17 -15.10
N LEU A 104 -10.95 -3.99 -14.50
CA LEU A 104 -10.36 -2.77 -15.06
C LEU A 104 -8.85 -2.89 -15.17
N THR A 105 -8.15 -3.38 -14.14
CA THR A 105 -6.70 -3.60 -14.16
C THR A 105 -6.33 -4.58 -15.27
N ALA A 106 -7.02 -5.73 -15.38
CA ALA A 106 -6.74 -6.70 -16.44
C ALA A 106 -6.97 -6.12 -17.84
N GLN A 107 -7.99 -5.27 -18.02
CA GLN A 107 -8.21 -4.57 -19.29
C GLN A 107 -7.15 -3.51 -19.55
N GLN A 108 -6.74 -2.73 -18.55
CA GLN A 108 -5.67 -1.74 -18.65
C GLN A 108 -4.33 -2.40 -19.01
N ASP A 109 -3.99 -3.54 -18.40
CA ASP A 109 -2.82 -4.33 -18.74
C ASP A 109 -2.90 -4.82 -20.20
N GLY A 110 -4.08 -5.30 -20.61
CA GLY A 110 -4.35 -5.72 -21.98
C GLY A 110 -4.25 -4.59 -23.02
N ILE A 111 -4.61 -3.35 -22.65
CA ILE A 111 -4.42 -2.14 -23.47
C ILE A 111 -2.95 -1.74 -23.50
N THR A 112 -2.26 -1.76 -22.37
CA THR A 112 -0.85 -1.38 -22.28
C THR A 112 0.01 -2.31 -23.14
N ALA A 113 -0.21 -3.63 -23.05
CA ALA A 113 0.45 -4.61 -23.90
C ALA A 113 0.13 -4.40 -25.39
N GLN A 114 -1.13 -4.10 -25.73
CA GLN A 114 -1.55 -3.82 -27.10
C GLN A 114 -0.92 -2.53 -27.65
N SER A 115 -0.85 -1.47 -26.84
CA SER A 115 -0.20 -0.21 -27.18
C SER A 115 1.29 -0.41 -27.45
N ALA A 116 1.99 -1.19 -26.62
CA ALA A 116 3.39 -1.54 -26.84
C ALA A 116 3.61 -2.29 -28.17
N LYS A 117 2.69 -3.20 -28.55
CA LYS A 117 2.72 -3.88 -29.84
C LYS A 117 2.53 -2.92 -31.02
N VAL A 118 1.57 -1.99 -30.91
CA VAL A 118 1.33 -0.95 -31.93
C VAL A 118 2.55 -0.03 -32.06
N GLU A 119 3.19 0.32 -30.96
CA GLU A 119 4.42 1.13 -30.96
C GLU A 119 5.60 0.39 -31.62
N GLY A 120 5.76 -0.91 -31.33
CA GLY A 120 6.73 -1.75 -32.02
C GLY A 120 6.50 -1.81 -33.54
N LEU A 121 5.24 -1.95 -33.98
CA LEU A 121 4.88 -1.93 -35.40
C LEU A 121 5.14 -0.57 -36.07
N ARG A 122 4.97 0.54 -35.34
CA ARG A 122 5.35 1.87 -35.86
C ARG A 122 6.84 1.97 -36.08
N SER A 123 7.64 1.51 -35.12
CA SER A 123 9.09 1.47 -35.28
C SER A 123 9.51 0.60 -36.47
N GLN A 124 8.86 -0.55 -36.69
CA GLN A 124 9.13 -1.41 -37.86
C GLN A 124 8.74 -0.72 -39.17
N ARG A 125 7.61 -0.01 -39.21
CA ARG A 125 7.19 0.76 -40.38
C ARG A 125 8.24 1.82 -40.71
N ASP A 126 8.70 2.57 -39.72
CA ASP A 126 9.66 3.65 -39.92
C ASP A 126 11.01 3.09 -40.45
N GLN A 127 11.43 1.91 -39.98
CA GLN A 127 12.60 1.20 -40.51
C GLN A 127 12.41 0.72 -41.95
N ALA A 128 11.24 0.15 -42.27
CA ALA A 128 10.93 -0.31 -43.63
C ALA A 128 10.82 0.86 -44.62
N GLU A 129 10.25 2.01 -44.20
CA GLU A 129 10.17 3.23 -45.00
C GLU A 129 11.58 3.80 -45.29
N GLU A 130 12.48 3.79 -44.30
CA GLU A 130 13.86 4.23 -44.51
C GLU A 130 14.63 3.27 -45.43
N ALA A 131 14.46 1.95 -45.28
CA ALA A 131 15.04 0.96 -46.18
C ALA A 131 14.55 1.15 -47.63
N LEU A 132 13.25 1.39 -47.82
CA LEU A 132 12.69 1.70 -49.13
C LEU A 132 13.31 2.98 -49.72
N ARG A 133 13.50 4.01 -48.90
CA ARG A 133 14.14 5.26 -49.32
C ARG A 133 15.58 5.04 -49.77
N GLU A 134 16.37 4.25 -49.03
CA GLU A 134 17.74 3.90 -49.42
C GLU A 134 17.77 3.17 -50.76
N VAL A 135 16.86 2.20 -50.98
CA VAL A 135 16.79 1.47 -52.25
C VAL A 135 16.35 2.38 -53.40
N GLN A 136 15.42 3.31 -53.17
CA GLN A 136 15.01 4.29 -54.18
C GLN A 136 16.19 5.18 -54.65
N LEU A 137 17.07 5.58 -53.72
CA LEU A 137 18.28 6.32 -54.07
C LEU A 137 19.24 5.47 -54.92
N ARG A 138 19.41 4.18 -54.60
CA ARG A 138 20.23 3.25 -55.40
C ARG A 138 19.64 3.03 -56.78
N ILE A 139 18.31 2.91 -56.89
CA ILE A 139 17.62 2.79 -58.17
C ILE A 139 17.92 4.00 -59.05
N ALA A 140 17.72 5.21 -58.54
CA ALA A 140 18.00 6.43 -59.30
C ALA A 140 19.45 6.44 -59.83
N ALA A 141 20.42 6.15 -58.96
CA ALA A 141 21.83 6.07 -59.36
C ALA A 141 22.15 4.93 -60.36
N SER A 142 21.42 3.80 -60.31
CA SER A 142 21.58 2.71 -61.26
C SER A 142 20.90 2.98 -62.61
N ILE A 143 19.79 3.73 -62.62
CA ILE A 143 19.14 4.20 -63.85
C ILE A 143 20.08 5.17 -64.57
N ASP A 144 20.66 6.15 -63.87
CA ASP A 144 21.59 7.10 -64.47
C ASP A 144 22.81 6.40 -65.09
N ARG A 145 23.37 5.38 -64.41
CA ARG A 145 24.49 4.57 -64.93
C ARG A 145 24.09 3.74 -66.15
N TYR A 146 22.94 3.06 -66.07
CA TYR A 146 22.40 2.29 -67.18
C TYR A 146 22.13 3.17 -68.41
N ASP A 147 21.54 4.35 -68.23
CA ASP A 147 21.25 5.28 -69.32
C ASP A 147 22.55 5.78 -69.96
N ALA A 148 23.57 6.10 -69.15
CA ALA A 148 24.88 6.50 -69.65
C ALA A 148 25.58 5.39 -70.46
N SER A 149 25.63 4.15 -69.95
CA SER A 149 26.27 3.03 -70.67
C SER A 149 25.49 2.60 -71.91
N ARG A 150 24.16 2.67 -71.87
CA ARG A 150 23.30 2.48 -73.04
C ARG A 150 23.59 3.53 -74.12
N ASP A 151 23.61 4.81 -73.76
CA ASP A 151 23.79 5.89 -74.71
C ASP A 151 25.20 5.86 -75.34
N GLU A 152 26.24 5.51 -74.55
CA GLU A 152 27.59 5.29 -75.05
C GLU A 152 27.65 4.10 -76.03
N LEU A 153 27.04 2.96 -75.68
CA LEU A 153 26.98 1.78 -76.54
C LEU A 153 26.25 2.09 -77.86
N VAL A 154 25.09 2.74 -77.80
CA VAL A 154 24.32 3.14 -79.00
C VAL A 154 25.10 4.13 -79.86
N ALA A 155 25.77 5.12 -79.25
CA ALA A 155 26.60 6.08 -79.98
C ALA A 155 27.75 5.39 -80.72
N LYS A 156 28.38 4.36 -80.11
CA LYS A 156 29.42 3.57 -80.75
C LYS A 156 28.89 2.66 -81.85
N LEU A 157 27.77 1.98 -81.64
CA LEU A 157 27.15 1.11 -82.65
C LEU A 157 26.73 1.89 -83.91
N ARG A 158 26.26 3.13 -83.76
CA ARG A 158 25.92 4.05 -84.87
C ARG A 158 27.09 4.35 -85.81
N LEU A 159 28.34 4.18 -85.37
CA LEU A 159 29.53 4.38 -86.21
C LEU A 159 29.76 3.22 -87.19
N TYR A 160 29.21 2.03 -86.91
CA TYR A 160 29.52 0.80 -87.65
C TYR A 160 28.35 0.31 -88.48
N VAL A 161 27.13 0.41 -87.98
CA VAL A 161 25.94 0.04 -88.74
C VAL A 161 25.13 1.31 -88.99
N PRO A 162 24.70 1.59 -90.23
CA PRO A 162 23.66 2.58 -90.51
C PRO A 162 22.30 2.02 -90.02
N LEU A 163 22.22 1.71 -88.73
CA LEU A 163 20.98 1.33 -88.08
C LEU A 163 20.13 2.58 -87.99
N THR A 164 18.88 2.46 -88.44
CA THR A 164 17.79 3.39 -88.17
C THR A 164 17.41 3.33 -86.69
N PHE A 165 18.36 3.62 -85.79
CA PHE A 165 18.00 4.06 -84.45
C PHE A 165 17.28 5.39 -84.64
N PRO A 166 15.98 5.52 -84.29
CA PRO A 166 15.32 6.80 -84.38
C PRO A 166 16.14 7.83 -83.62
N ASP A 167 16.25 9.04 -84.18
CA ASP A 167 17.05 10.13 -83.59
C ASP A 167 16.62 10.41 -82.14
N ASN A 168 15.36 10.10 -81.81
CA ASN A 168 14.83 10.09 -80.46
C ASN A 168 14.70 8.66 -79.91
N VAL A 169 15.67 8.26 -79.09
CA VAL A 169 15.63 7.01 -78.29
C VAL A 169 14.57 7.11 -77.16
N ILE A 170 14.17 8.34 -76.80
CA ILE A 170 13.31 8.69 -75.65
C ILE A 170 11.88 8.12 -75.75
N GLY A 171 11.44 7.61 -76.91
CA GLY A 171 10.09 7.07 -77.10
C GLY A 171 9.98 5.57 -77.37
N LEU A 172 11.10 4.83 -77.39
CA LEU A 172 11.08 3.39 -77.60
C LEU A 172 10.85 2.67 -76.27
N ASP A 173 10.03 1.61 -76.32
CA ASP A 173 9.93 0.69 -75.19
C ASP A 173 11.31 0.10 -74.87
N GLU A 174 11.62 -0.02 -73.57
CA GLU A 174 12.95 -0.43 -73.11
C GLU A 174 13.29 -1.85 -73.59
N GLN A 175 12.30 -2.74 -73.71
CA GLN A 175 12.51 -4.08 -74.24
C GLN A 175 12.80 -4.06 -75.75
N ASP A 176 12.10 -3.22 -76.51
CA ASP A 176 12.32 -3.05 -77.94
C ASP A 176 13.72 -2.49 -78.24
N LEU A 177 14.15 -1.48 -77.46
CA LEU A 177 15.48 -0.91 -77.60
C LEU A 177 16.56 -1.94 -77.30
N ARG A 178 16.38 -2.71 -76.21
CA ARG A 178 17.29 -3.80 -75.86
C ARG A 178 17.36 -4.84 -76.98
N ALA A 179 16.23 -5.29 -77.50
CA ALA A 179 16.19 -6.27 -78.58
C ALA A 179 16.89 -5.77 -79.85
N LYS A 180 16.81 -4.46 -80.14
CA LYS A 180 17.54 -3.84 -81.26
C LYS A 180 19.05 -3.79 -81.02
N ILE A 181 19.50 -3.45 -79.81
CA ILE A 181 20.92 -3.44 -79.44
C ILE A 181 21.51 -4.84 -79.56
N GLU A 182 20.84 -5.86 -79.02
CA GLU A 182 21.32 -7.26 -79.08
C GLU A 182 21.44 -7.75 -80.54
N ARG A 183 20.42 -7.53 -81.37
CA ARG A 183 20.49 -7.89 -82.80
C ARG A 183 21.63 -7.18 -83.53
N ALA A 184 21.81 -5.89 -83.25
CA ALA A 184 22.88 -5.10 -83.87
C ALA A 184 24.27 -5.66 -83.53
N ILE A 185 24.48 -6.08 -82.29
CA ILE A 185 25.75 -6.66 -81.83
C ILE A 185 25.96 -8.03 -82.47
N ASP A 186 24.93 -8.88 -82.52
CA ASP A 186 25.00 -10.20 -83.18
C ASP A 186 25.37 -10.07 -84.66
N ASP A 187 24.74 -9.14 -85.38
CA ASP A 187 25.03 -8.87 -86.80
C ASP A 187 26.48 -8.38 -87.00
N LEU A 188 26.95 -7.47 -86.14
CA LEU A 188 28.31 -6.90 -86.18
C LEU A 188 29.42 -7.89 -85.79
N THR A 189 29.11 -8.88 -84.96
CA THR A 189 30.09 -9.81 -84.37
C THR A 189 30.91 -10.58 -85.43
N ASN A 190 30.33 -10.77 -86.62
CA ASN A 190 30.96 -11.45 -87.75
C ASN A 190 31.71 -10.50 -88.71
N GLU A 191 31.39 -9.20 -88.69
CA GLU A 191 31.94 -8.22 -89.64
C GLU A 191 33.08 -7.37 -89.06
N LEU A 192 33.16 -7.25 -87.73
CA LEU A 192 34.13 -6.40 -87.05
C LEU A 192 35.55 -6.98 -87.01
N ARG A 193 36.55 -6.13 -87.24
CA ARG A 193 37.96 -6.46 -86.99
C ARG A 193 38.21 -6.65 -85.49
N ALA A 194 39.16 -7.53 -85.14
CA ALA A 194 39.48 -7.92 -83.77
C ALA A 194 39.55 -6.77 -82.72
N PRO A 195 40.26 -5.63 -82.93
CA PRO A 195 40.32 -4.58 -81.91
C PRO A 195 39.00 -3.86 -81.69
N THR A 196 38.22 -3.67 -82.76
CA THR A 196 36.91 -3.02 -82.70
C THR A 196 35.88 -3.93 -82.06
N LYS A 197 35.91 -5.22 -82.40
CA LYS A 197 35.08 -6.25 -81.79
C LYS A 197 35.24 -6.25 -80.28
N LYS A 198 36.48 -6.30 -79.79
CA LYS A 198 36.77 -6.23 -78.35
C LYS A 198 36.18 -4.98 -77.68
N ALA A 199 36.31 -3.81 -78.30
CA ALA A 199 35.78 -2.58 -77.72
C ALA A 199 34.24 -2.57 -77.63
N VAL A 200 33.55 -3.16 -78.62
CA VAL A 200 32.09 -3.33 -78.59
C VAL A 200 31.68 -4.36 -77.53
N ASP A 201 32.40 -5.49 -77.45
CA ASP A 201 32.17 -6.53 -76.45
C ASP A 201 32.36 -5.99 -75.01
N ASP A 202 33.41 -5.19 -74.78
CA ASP A 202 33.68 -4.56 -73.49
C ASP A 202 32.55 -3.59 -73.09
N LEU A 203 32.06 -2.76 -74.02
CA LEU A 203 30.94 -1.84 -73.78
C LEU A 203 29.61 -2.57 -73.57
N HIS A 204 29.36 -3.64 -74.34
CA HIS A 204 28.18 -4.48 -74.16
C HIS A 204 28.20 -5.17 -72.79
N GLY A 205 29.37 -5.64 -72.34
CA GLY A 205 29.56 -6.18 -71.00
C GLY A 205 29.22 -5.19 -69.90
N ILE A 206 29.67 -3.92 -70.03
CA ILE A 206 29.32 -2.83 -69.09
C ILE A 206 27.81 -2.59 -69.09
N TYR A 207 27.20 -2.43 -70.27
CA TYR A 207 25.76 -2.24 -70.42
C TYR A 207 24.93 -3.37 -69.78
N LEU A 208 25.30 -4.63 -70.01
CA LEU A 208 24.62 -5.78 -69.42
C LEU A 208 24.78 -5.82 -67.90
N SER A 209 25.96 -5.44 -67.39
CA SER A 209 26.22 -5.33 -65.95
C SER A 209 25.33 -4.26 -65.31
N ASP A 210 25.26 -3.06 -65.88
CA ASP A 210 24.43 -1.96 -65.37
C ASP A 210 22.93 -2.29 -65.47
N LEU A 211 22.51 -2.95 -66.55
CA LEU A 211 21.14 -3.42 -66.71
C LEU A 211 20.77 -4.46 -65.63
N ARG A 212 21.70 -5.36 -65.30
CA ARG A 212 21.50 -6.34 -64.23
C ARG A 212 21.39 -5.65 -62.88
N GLU A 213 22.28 -4.71 -62.58
CA GLU A 213 22.24 -3.93 -61.34
C GLU A 213 20.93 -3.13 -61.21
N LYS A 214 20.48 -2.48 -62.29
CA LYS A 214 19.18 -1.79 -62.34
C LYS A 214 18.02 -2.74 -62.02
N ASN A 215 18.00 -3.92 -62.63
CA ASN A 215 16.93 -4.90 -62.40
C ASN A 215 16.95 -5.47 -60.96
N GLU A 216 18.14 -5.76 -60.41
CA GLU A 216 18.31 -6.20 -59.03
C GLU A 216 17.82 -5.13 -58.03
N ASN A 217 18.17 -3.86 -58.26
CA ASN A 217 17.70 -2.74 -57.44
C ASN A 217 16.18 -2.53 -57.54
N LEU A 218 15.60 -2.65 -58.75
CA LEU A 218 14.15 -2.58 -58.95
C LEU A 218 13.41 -3.71 -58.23
N GLN A 219 13.96 -4.93 -58.25
CA GLN A 219 13.40 -6.04 -57.49
C GLN A 219 13.48 -5.76 -55.97
N ALA A 220 14.62 -5.29 -55.48
CA ALA A 220 14.79 -4.91 -54.08
C ALA A 220 13.79 -3.83 -53.63
N ALA A 221 13.46 -2.86 -54.49
CA ALA A 221 12.44 -1.87 -54.15
C ALA A 221 11.04 -2.45 -54.10
N ARG A 222 10.69 -3.39 -54.99
CA ARG A 222 9.40 -4.08 -54.92
C ARG A 222 9.26 -4.89 -53.63
N GLU A 223 10.34 -5.54 -53.20
CA GLU A 223 10.38 -6.28 -51.94
C GLU A 223 10.25 -5.33 -50.73
N ALA A 224 10.99 -4.21 -50.72
CA ALA A 224 10.90 -3.20 -49.66
C ALA A 224 9.51 -2.52 -49.62
N ASP A 225 8.91 -2.20 -50.77
CA ASP A 225 7.56 -1.62 -50.84
C ASP A 225 6.50 -2.61 -50.33
N ALA A 226 6.62 -3.90 -50.71
CA ALA A 226 5.75 -4.95 -50.20
C ALA A 226 5.86 -5.11 -48.67
N GLU A 227 7.07 -4.97 -48.11
CA GLU A 227 7.29 -4.98 -46.66
C GLU A 227 6.60 -3.79 -45.98
N VAL A 228 6.77 -2.57 -46.48
CA VAL A 228 6.09 -1.37 -45.96
C VAL A 228 4.56 -1.55 -45.97
N VAL A 229 4.01 -2.05 -47.07
CA VAL A 229 2.56 -2.31 -47.20
C VAL A 229 2.09 -3.37 -46.19
N ASN A 230 2.86 -4.44 -45.97
CA ASN A 230 2.53 -5.48 -45.02
C ASN A 230 2.55 -4.98 -43.57
N VAL A 231 3.57 -4.21 -43.19
CA VAL A 231 3.66 -3.61 -41.85
C VAL A 231 2.53 -2.61 -41.62
N ARG A 232 2.18 -1.80 -42.63
CA ARG A 232 1.06 -0.85 -42.56
C ARG A 232 -0.28 -1.57 -42.31
N ARG A 233 -0.55 -2.65 -43.04
CA ARG A 233 -1.76 -3.48 -42.82
C ARG A 233 -1.77 -4.14 -41.44
N ALA A 234 -0.62 -4.54 -40.91
CA ALA A 234 -0.52 -5.07 -39.55
C ALA A 234 -0.82 -3.97 -38.51
N LEU A 235 -0.26 -2.78 -38.70
CA LEU A 235 -0.48 -1.62 -37.84
C LEU A 235 -1.96 -1.21 -37.80
N GLU A 236 -2.64 -1.18 -38.96
CA GLU A 236 -4.07 -0.87 -39.03
C GLU A 236 -4.92 -1.90 -38.28
N ARG A 237 -4.65 -3.19 -38.46
CA ARG A 237 -5.35 -4.28 -37.75
C ARG A 237 -5.18 -4.18 -36.24
N GLU A 238 -3.94 -4.02 -35.76
CA GLU A 238 -3.66 -3.91 -34.32
C GLU A 238 -4.20 -2.58 -33.73
N GLY A 239 -4.25 -1.52 -34.53
CA GLY A 239 -4.87 -0.26 -34.16
C GLY A 239 -6.39 -0.36 -33.96
N LEU A 240 -7.08 -1.11 -34.83
CA LEU A 240 -8.50 -1.41 -34.66
C LEU A 240 -8.77 -2.24 -33.40
N LEU A 241 -7.94 -3.26 -33.14
CA LEU A 241 -8.04 -4.07 -31.91
C LEU A 241 -7.81 -3.23 -30.64
N LEU A 242 -6.86 -2.28 -30.67
CA LEU A 242 -6.63 -1.36 -29.57
C LEU A 242 -7.86 -0.46 -29.33
N ALA A 243 -8.42 0.13 -30.39
CA ALA A 243 -9.62 0.95 -30.29
C ALA A 243 -10.84 0.15 -29.77
N GLU A 244 -10.98 -1.12 -30.16
CA GLU A 244 -12.01 -2.01 -29.63
C GLU A 244 -11.83 -2.29 -28.14
N LYS A 245 -10.59 -2.55 -27.68
CA LYS A 245 -10.27 -2.74 -26.26
C LYS A 245 -10.54 -1.47 -25.44
N GLU A 246 -10.14 -0.29 -25.95
CA GLU A 246 -10.44 1.00 -25.32
C GLU A 246 -11.94 1.23 -25.17
N LYS A 247 -12.72 0.90 -26.22
CA LYS A 247 -14.18 0.97 -26.17
C LYS A 247 -14.78 0.01 -25.13
N LYS A 248 -14.25 -1.21 -25.01
CA LYS A 248 -14.70 -2.20 -24.01
C LYS A 248 -14.49 -1.71 -22.57
N ILE A 249 -13.42 -0.97 -22.28
CA ILE A 249 -13.23 -0.37 -20.93
C ILE A 249 -14.38 0.57 -20.57
N GLY A 250 -14.80 1.42 -21.51
CA GLY A 250 -15.94 2.32 -21.29
C GLY A 250 -17.21 1.53 -20.92
N SER A 251 -17.48 0.44 -21.64
CA SER A 251 -18.65 -0.41 -21.37
C SER A 251 -18.57 -1.23 -20.08
N VAL A 252 -17.39 -1.45 -19.49
CA VAL A 252 -17.27 -2.16 -18.20
C VAL A 252 -17.75 -1.28 -17.04
N ILE A 253 -17.57 0.04 -17.15
CA ILE A 253 -17.91 0.98 -16.08
C ILE A 253 -19.34 1.49 -16.24
N ASP A 254 -19.75 1.77 -17.48
CA ASP A 254 -21.10 2.22 -17.81
C ASP A 254 -21.67 1.34 -18.93
N PRO A 255 -22.12 0.12 -18.61
CA PRO A 255 -22.62 -0.82 -19.61
C PRO A 255 -23.83 -0.29 -20.38
N ASP A 256 -24.65 0.54 -19.73
CA ASP A 256 -25.89 1.07 -20.29
C ASP A 256 -25.72 2.48 -20.89
N GLY A 257 -24.57 3.13 -20.70
CA GLY A 257 -24.34 4.52 -21.12
C GLY A 257 -25.20 5.54 -20.37
N THR A 258 -25.76 5.16 -19.22
CA THR A 258 -26.73 5.96 -18.46
C THR A 258 -26.10 6.67 -17.27
N MET A 259 -24.86 6.32 -16.89
CA MET A 259 -24.19 6.98 -15.77
C MET A 259 -23.82 8.41 -16.12
N LYS A 260 -24.08 9.33 -15.19
CA LYS A 260 -23.64 10.72 -15.35
C LYS A 260 -22.10 10.75 -15.38
N PRO A 261 -21.47 11.60 -16.22
CA PRO A 261 -20.00 11.68 -16.28
C PRO A 261 -19.32 11.94 -14.93
N GLY A 262 -20.02 12.63 -14.02
CA GLY A 262 -19.54 12.84 -12.65
C GLY A 262 -19.46 11.56 -11.81
N ASP A 263 -20.39 10.63 -12.00
CA ASP A 263 -20.42 9.36 -11.25
C ASP A 263 -19.34 8.40 -11.75
N VAL A 264 -19.10 8.37 -13.06
CA VAL A 264 -17.97 7.63 -13.66
C VAL A 264 -16.63 8.10 -13.09
N THR A 265 -16.43 9.42 -13.02
CA THR A 265 -15.18 10.01 -12.47
C THR A 265 -15.00 9.62 -11.00
N ARG A 266 -16.08 9.63 -10.21
CA ARG A 266 -16.03 9.24 -8.80
C ARG A 266 -15.76 7.75 -8.61
N ILE A 267 -16.26 6.88 -9.49
CA ILE A 267 -15.92 5.45 -9.49
C ILE A 267 -14.42 5.26 -9.77
N TYR A 268 -13.87 6.00 -10.73
CA TYR A 268 -12.41 5.98 -10.98
C TYR A 268 -11.62 6.46 -9.76
N ASP A 269 -12.04 7.54 -9.12
CA ASP A 269 -11.41 8.04 -7.89
C ASP A 269 -11.43 6.96 -6.80
N LEU A 270 -12.57 6.31 -6.56
CA LEU A 270 -12.70 5.19 -5.62
C LEU A 270 -11.78 4.01 -5.97
N ILE A 271 -11.74 3.60 -7.24
CA ILE A 271 -10.86 2.52 -7.70
C ILE A 271 -9.39 2.89 -7.46
N SER A 272 -9.02 4.15 -7.71
CA SER A 272 -7.66 4.64 -7.47
C SER A 272 -7.30 4.69 -5.99
N GLU A 273 -8.24 5.09 -5.12
CA GLU A 273 -8.09 5.05 -3.66
C GLU A 273 -7.89 3.60 -3.18
N PHE A 274 -8.67 2.64 -3.70
CA PHE A 274 -8.48 1.22 -3.40
C PHE A 274 -7.11 0.69 -3.85
N ALA A 275 -6.67 1.06 -5.05
CA ALA A 275 -5.35 0.67 -5.55
C ALA A 275 -4.21 1.26 -4.70
N PHE A 276 -4.39 2.49 -4.19
CA PHE A 276 -3.46 3.09 -3.24
C PHE A 276 -3.43 2.31 -1.92
N ILE A 277 -4.59 1.95 -1.36
CA ILE A 277 -4.68 1.17 -0.12
C ILE A 277 -4.01 -0.21 -0.30
N GLU A 278 -4.24 -0.90 -1.43
CA GLU A 278 -3.59 -2.20 -1.70
C GLU A 278 -2.06 -2.10 -1.70
N ARG A 279 -1.52 -1.08 -2.38
CA ARG A 279 -0.07 -0.81 -2.43
C ARG A 279 0.49 -0.39 -1.07
N PHE A 280 -0.25 0.41 -0.32
CA PHE A 280 0.16 0.87 1.01
C PHE A 280 0.13 -0.26 2.04
N ALA A 281 -0.91 -1.09 2.02
CA ALA A 281 -1.21 -2.15 2.99
C ALA A 281 -0.46 -3.48 2.71
N LEU A 282 0.60 -3.45 1.89
CA LEU A 282 1.44 -4.61 1.56
C LEU A 282 0.65 -5.83 1.04
N GLY A 283 -0.52 -5.61 0.40
CA GLY A 283 -1.39 -6.64 -0.19
C GLY A 283 -2.06 -7.63 0.79
N THR A 284 -1.40 -8.02 1.89
CA THR A 284 -1.97 -8.93 2.90
C THR A 284 -2.99 -8.23 3.78
N LEU A 285 -2.67 -7.00 4.22
CA LEU A 285 -3.60 -6.23 5.06
C LEU A 285 -4.80 -5.72 4.24
N TYR A 286 -4.67 -5.63 2.92
CA TYR A 286 -5.76 -5.27 2.02
C TYR A 286 -6.97 -6.21 2.15
N LYS A 287 -6.74 -7.50 2.42
CA LYS A 287 -7.84 -8.47 2.62
C LYS A 287 -8.75 -8.09 3.80
N PHE A 288 -8.23 -7.36 4.80
CA PHE A 288 -9.05 -6.86 5.89
C PHE A 288 -9.95 -5.71 5.45
N ALA A 289 -9.54 -4.87 4.49
CA ALA A 289 -10.36 -3.75 3.99
C ALA A 289 -11.64 -4.21 3.28
N ILE A 290 -11.67 -5.47 2.81
CA ILE A 290 -12.85 -6.08 2.17
C ILE A 290 -13.85 -6.60 3.21
N LEU A 291 -13.47 -6.69 4.48
CA LEU A 291 -14.37 -7.17 5.54
C LEU A 291 -15.53 -6.21 5.78
N PRO A 292 -16.68 -6.71 6.28
CA PRO A 292 -17.80 -5.86 6.69
C PRO A 292 -17.36 -4.79 7.70
N SER A 293 -18.06 -3.65 7.68
CA SER A 293 -17.72 -2.45 8.46
C SER A 293 -17.63 -2.73 9.97
N GLU A 294 -18.41 -3.70 10.44
CA GLU A 294 -18.47 -4.15 11.82
C GLU A 294 -17.15 -4.80 12.23
N PHE A 295 -16.61 -5.68 11.39
CA PHE A 295 -15.33 -6.32 11.64
C PHE A 295 -14.18 -5.32 11.60
N LEU A 296 -14.22 -4.36 10.69
CA LEU A 296 -13.26 -3.26 10.65
C LEU A 296 -13.26 -2.47 11.96
N SER A 297 -14.44 -2.16 12.51
CA SER A 297 -14.53 -1.46 13.79
C SER A 297 -13.92 -2.26 14.95
N ILE A 298 -14.12 -3.58 14.99
CA ILE A 298 -13.52 -4.46 16.01
C ILE A 298 -11.99 -4.49 15.87
N VAL A 299 -11.48 -4.65 14.65
CA VAL A 299 -10.03 -4.65 14.39
C VAL A 299 -9.41 -3.31 14.80
N LEU A 300 -10.09 -2.20 14.53
CA LEU A 300 -9.65 -0.86 14.94
C LEU A 300 -9.56 -0.75 16.46
N VAL A 301 -10.60 -1.18 17.19
CA VAL A 301 -10.63 -1.18 18.66
C VAL A 301 -9.47 -1.98 19.23
N VAL A 302 -9.24 -3.19 18.69
CA VAL A 302 -8.16 -4.07 19.13
C VAL A 302 -6.81 -3.40 18.90
N ALA A 303 -6.55 -2.89 17.69
CA ALA A 303 -5.30 -2.22 17.37
C ALA A 303 -5.05 -1.00 18.28
N MET A 304 -6.11 -0.23 18.58
CA MET A 304 -6.06 0.94 19.46
C MET A 304 -5.88 0.58 20.94
N GLY A 305 -6.47 -0.52 21.40
CA GLY A 305 -6.26 -1.06 22.75
C GLY A 305 -4.84 -1.58 22.96
N ILE A 306 -4.32 -2.30 21.96
CA ILE A 306 -2.91 -2.72 21.91
C ILE A 306 -2.00 -1.49 21.97
N LEU A 307 -2.28 -0.47 21.15
CA LEU A 307 -1.51 0.77 21.10
C LEU A 307 -1.52 1.48 22.45
N GLY A 308 -2.69 1.67 23.06
CA GLY A 308 -2.83 2.32 24.36
C GLY A 308 -2.04 1.62 25.46
N SER A 309 -2.17 0.29 25.57
CA SER A 309 -1.39 -0.49 26.55
C SER A 309 0.12 -0.46 26.26
N THR A 310 0.52 -0.41 24.98
CA THR A 310 1.93 -0.31 24.60
C THR A 310 2.52 1.06 24.98
N VAL A 311 1.76 2.15 24.87
CA VAL A 311 2.16 3.48 25.33
C VAL A 311 2.39 3.49 26.84
N GLN A 312 1.45 2.93 27.62
CA GLN A 312 1.61 2.81 29.07
C GLN A 312 2.86 2.01 29.43
N LEU A 313 3.05 0.86 28.78
CA LEU A 313 4.22 0.01 28.98
C LEU A 313 5.53 0.72 28.61
N THR A 314 5.52 1.56 27.57
CA THR A 314 6.67 2.38 27.18
C THR A 314 6.99 3.41 28.26
N TYR A 315 5.96 4.08 28.81
CA TYR A 315 6.12 5.04 29.91
C TYR A 315 6.74 4.38 31.15
N GLU A 316 6.23 3.21 31.55
CA GLU A 316 6.77 2.46 32.69
C GLU A 316 8.20 1.98 32.45
N TYR A 317 8.52 1.54 31.22
CA TYR A 317 9.89 1.14 30.86
C TYR A 317 10.88 2.29 31.06
N TYR A 318 10.52 3.52 30.66
CA TYR A 318 11.36 4.71 30.86
C TYR A 318 11.42 5.14 32.32
N ARG A 319 10.31 5.06 33.07
CA ARG A 319 10.25 5.51 34.46
C ARG A 319 11.02 4.59 35.41
N ASP A 320 10.86 3.28 35.25
CA ASP A 320 11.34 2.30 36.23
C ASP A 320 12.71 1.71 35.85
N GLY A 321 13.35 2.22 34.78
CA GLY A 321 14.70 1.81 34.36
C GLY A 321 14.76 0.41 33.72
N GLY A 322 13.63 -0.11 33.27
CA GLY A 322 13.50 -1.43 32.65
C GLY A 322 12.33 -2.25 33.18
N VAL A 323 11.87 -3.24 32.41
CA VAL A 323 10.83 -4.19 32.89
C VAL A 323 11.49 -5.47 33.38
N GLY A 324 11.21 -5.86 34.62
CA GLY A 324 11.86 -7.01 35.27
C GLY A 324 11.54 -8.39 34.67
N LYS A 325 10.52 -8.52 33.81
CA LYS A 325 10.15 -9.79 33.15
C LYS A 325 9.80 -9.58 31.68
N SER A 326 10.48 -10.32 30.80
CA SER A 326 10.25 -10.26 29.36
C SER A 326 8.85 -10.71 28.92
N SER A 327 8.17 -11.55 29.72
CA SER A 327 6.79 -11.98 29.45
C SER A 327 5.78 -10.84 29.51
N HIS A 328 6.05 -9.78 30.28
CA HIS A 328 5.15 -8.63 30.39
C HIS A 328 5.00 -7.88 29.07
N PHE A 329 6.00 -7.92 28.18
CA PHE A 329 5.96 -7.24 26.87
C PHE A 329 4.93 -7.82 25.91
N LEU A 330 4.53 -9.09 26.08
CA LEU A 330 3.53 -9.74 25.23
C LEU A 330 2.16 -9.78 25.91
N ILE A 331 2.12 -10.00 27.22
CA ILE A 331 0.87 -10.12 27.97
C ILE A 331 0.15 -8.77 28.07
N ARG A 332 0.87 -7.66 28.31
CA ARG A 332 0.23 -6.34 28.50
C ARG A 332 -0.50 -5.84 27.26
N PRO A 333 0.08 -5.82 26.05
CA PRO A 333 -0.65 -5.42 24.86
C PRO A 333 -1.88 -6.30 24.59
N MET A 334 -1.81 -7.61 24.87
CA MET A 334 -2.98 -8.50 24.78
C MET A 334 -4.07 -8.16 25.81
N LEU A 335 -3.69 -7.77 27.04
CA LEU A 335 -4.63 -7.27 28.04
C LEU A 335 -5.32 -5.97 27.56
N GLY A 336 -4.55 -5.05 26.97
CA GLY A 336 -5.07 -3.84 26.33
C GLY A 336 -6.08 -4.14 25.22
N ALA A 337 -5.79 -5.14 24.38
CA ALA A 337 -6.73 -5.62 23.36
C ALA A 337 -8.05 -6.11 23.96
N ILE A 338 -7.96 -7.02 24.95
CA ILE A 338 -9.14 -7.64 25.57
C ILE A 338 -10.01 -6.60 26.26
N THR A 339 -9.39 -5.72 27.06
CA THR A 339 -10.10 -4.65 27.77
C THR A 339 -10.79 -3.70 26.81
N ALA A 340 -10.14 -3.31 25.72
CA ALA A 340 -10.74 -2.49 24.67
C ALA A 340 -11.96 -3.18 24.01
N ILE A 341 -11.88 -4.49 23.72
CA ILE A 341 -13.03 -5.25 23.20
C ILE A 341 -14.20 -5.23 24.18
N VAL A 342 -13.96 -5.50 25.46
CA VAL A 342 -15.01 -5.54 26.49
C VAL A 342 -15.71 -4.18 26.59
N VAL A 343 -14.94 -3.09 26.68
CA VAL A 343 -15.49 -1.73 26.74
C VAL A 343 -16.26 -1.39 25.46
N PHE A 344 -15.76 -1.78 24.29
CA PHE A 344 -16.45 -1.57 23.02
C PHE A 344 -17.80 -2.31 22.96
N VAL A 345 -17.87 -3.56 23.43
CA VAL A 345 -19.14 -4.32 23.48
C VAL A 345 -20.14 -3.65 24.43
N LEU A 346 -19.70 -3.22 25.61
CA LEU A 346 -20.54 -2.47 26.56
C LEU A 346 -21.03 -1.16 25.97
N LEU A 347 -20.17 -0.43 25.26
CA LEU A 347 -20.51 0.82 24.58
C LEU A 347 -21.55 0.57 23.48
N LYS A 348 -21.36 -0.45 22.63
CA LYS A 348 -22.32 -0.83 21.58
C LYS A 348 -23.67 -1.24 22.15
N ALA A 349 -23.68 -2.01 23.24
CA ALA A 349 -24.90 -2.39 23.95
C ALA A 349 -25.60 -1.17 24.58
N GLY A 350 -24.84 -0.27 25.19
CA GLY A 350 -25.36 0.97 25.78
C GLY A 350 -25.98 1.91 24.74
N VAL A 351 -25.33 2.10 23.60
CA VAL A 351 -25.87 2.88 22.48
C VAL A 351 -27.19 2.29 22.00
N LEU A 352 -27.27 0.95 21.86
CA LEU A 352 -28.48 0.26 21.44
C LEU A 352 -29.65 0.44 22.42
N VAL A 353 -29.38 0.55 23.72
CA VAL A 353 -30.41 0.81 24.74
C VAL A 353 -30.90 2.27 24.71
N VAL A 354 -30.01 3.22 24.41
CA VAL A 354 -30.32 4.66 24.42
C VAL A 354 -30.97 5.13 23.13
N THR A 355 -30.56 4.60 21.98
CA THR A 355 -31.14 4.94 20.68
C THR A 355 -32.36 4.05 20.44
N ASP A 356 -33.56 4.63 20.54
CA ASP A 356 -34.85 3.95 20.29
C ASP A 356 -34.83 3.22 18.92
N SER A 357 -34.63 1.90 18.97
CA SER A 357 -34.40 1.01 17.82
C SER A 357 -35.54 1.05 16.79
N ALA A 358 -36.71 1.57 17.18
CA ALA A 358 -37.88 1.66 16.32
C ALA A 358 -37.84 2.82 15.32
N LYS A 359 -37.02 3.87 15.55
CA LYS A 359 -36.99 5.08 14.70
C LYS A 359 -35.79 5.16 13.76
N LEU A 360 -34.75 4.38 14.00
CA LEU A 360 -33.54 4.34 13.18
C LEU A 360 -33.37 2.90 12.68
N GLY A 361 -33.98 2.59 11.53
CA GLY A 361 -34.05 1.24 10.94
C GLY A 361 -32.70 0.56 10.63
N GLU A 362 -31.59 1.23 10.87
CA GLU A 362 -30.24 0.66 10.96
C GLU A 362 -29.51 1.37 12.10
N ALA A 363 -28.87 0.62 13.00
CA ALA A 363 -28.09 1.21 14.08
C ALA A 363 -27.05 2.17 13.49
N ALA A 364 -27.22 3.47 13.74
CA ALA A 364 -26.37 4.50 13.16
C ALA A 364 -24.88 4.13 13.38
N PRO A 365 -24.07 4.04 12.30
CA PRO A 365 -22.69 3.62 12.43
C PRO A 365 -21.96 4.60 13.36
N LEU A 366 -21.38 4.07 14.44
CA LEU A 366 -20.59 4.85 15.38
C LEU A 366 -19.40 5.48 14.66
N ASN A 367 -19.09 6.72 15.00
CA ASN A 367 -17.94 7.41 14.42
C ASN A 367 -16.64 6.61 14.70
N PRO A 368 -15.88 6.18 13.67
CA PRO A 368 -14.66 5.38 13.86
C PRO A 368 -13.60 6.09 14.70
N PHE A 369 -13.56 7.43 14.71
CA PHE A 369 -12.64 8.20 15.55
C PHE A 369 -12.98 8.07 17.04
N PHE A 370 -14.27 8.06 17.38
CA PHE A 370 -14.72 7.87 18.76
C PHE A 370 -14.41 6.44 19.24
N ILE A 371 -14.63 5.45 18.38
CA ILE A 371 -14.29 4.05 18.66
C ILE A 371 -12.78 3.91 18.91
N ALA A 372 -11.94 4.52 18.07
CA ALA A 372 -10.49 4.51 18.24
C ALA A 372 -10.08 5.16 19.57
N PHE A 373 -10.65 6.32 19.91
CA PHE A 373 -10.40 7.00 21.17
C PHE A 373 -10.74 6.12 22.38
N VAL A 374 -11.92 5.50 22.38
CA VAL A 374 -12.34 4.57 23.45
C VAL A 374 -11.40 3.37 23.54
N GLY A 375 -10.94 2.84 22.39
CA GLY A 375 -9.95 1.76 22.35
C GLY A 375 -8.63 2.15 23.02
N ILE A 376 -8.07 3.33 22.69
CA ILE A 376 -6.83 3.83 23.30
C ILE A 376 -7.00 4.01 24.81
N VAL A 377 -8.05 4.70 25.25
CA VAL A 377 -8.31 4.96 26.67
C VAL A 377 -8.48 3.66 27.44
N SER A 378 -9.20 2.68 26.87
CA SER A 378 -9.37 1.36 27.48
C SER A 378 -8.03 0.63 27.61
N GLY A 379 -7.18 0.70 26.59
CA GLY A 379 -5.84 0.13 26.62
C GLY A 379 -4.95 0.75 27.70
N LEU A 380 -4.97 2.09 27.81
CA LEU A 380 -4.21 2.86 28.82
C LEU A 380 -4.69 2.58 30.25
N LEU A 381 -5.98 2.27 30.44
CA LEU A 381 -6.56 1.98 31.75
C LEU A 381 -6.63 0.48 32.06
N SER A 382 -6.09 -0.38 31.19
CA SER A 382 -6.28 -1.84 31.27
C SER A 382 -5.81 -2.45 32.60
N GLU A 383 -4.75 -1.90 33.21
CA GLU A 383 -4.21 -2.37 34.49
C GLU A 383 -5.11 -1.98 35.67
N ASN A 384 -5.49 -0.70 35.75
CA ASN A 384 -6.43 -0.19 36.77
C ASN A 384 -7.81 -0.87 36.65
N ALA A 385 -8.25 -1.12 35.42
CA ALA A 385 -9.51 -1.81 35.15
C ALA A 385 -9.44 -3.27 35.65
N LEU A 386 -8.32 -3.96 35.45
CA LEU A 386 -8.14 -5.33 35.93
C LEU A 386 -8.15 -5.40 37.47
N GLU A 387 -7.48 -4.46 38.14
CA GLU A 387 -7.49 -4.38 39.60
C GLU A 387 -8.89 -4.09 40.13
N THR A 388 -9.61 -3.16 39.49
CA THR A 388 -11.00 -2.84 39.85
C THR A 388 -11.92 -4.03 39.63
N VAL A 389 -11.83 -4.72 38.48
CA VAL A 389 -12.63 -5.91 38.18
C VAL A 389 -12.28 -7.06 39.11
N ARG A 390 -11.02 -7.24 39.49
CA ARG A 390 -10.63 -8.21 40.52
C ARG A 390 -11.22 -7.85 41.88
N GLY A 391 -11.18 -6.58 42.27
CA GLY A 391 -11.75 -6.10 43.53
C GLY A 391 -13.27 -6.31 43.57
N VAL A 392 -13.99 -5.77 42.59
CA VAL A 392 -15.45 -5.92 42.47
C VAL A 392 -15.84 -7.37 42.29
N GLY A 393 -15.13 -8.12 41.45
CA GLY A 393 -15.37 -9.54 41.20
C GLY A 393 -15.14 -10.40 42.43
N GLN A 394 -14.10 -10.12 43.23
CA GLN A 394 -13.90 -10.80 44.51
C GLN A 394 -14.99 -10.45 45.52
N THR A 395 -15.43 -9.19 45.58
CA THR A 395 -16.56 -8.78 46.44
C THR A 395 -17.86 -9.46 46.00
N TRP A 396 -18.14 -9.51 44.70
CA TRP A 396 -19.37 -10.07 44.16
C TRP A 396 -19.41 -11.60 44.19
N LEU A 397 -18.34 -12.28 43.73
CA LEU A 397 -18.27 -13.75 43.68
C LEU A 397 -18.11 -14.40 45.04
N ARG A 398 -17.57 -13.70 46.04
CA ARG A 398 -17.51 -14.24 47.41
C ARG A 398 -18.88 -14.24 48.09
N GLY A 399 -19.95 -13.78 47.43
CA GLY A 399 -21.33 -13.83 47.94
C GLY A 399 -21.54 -13.05 49.23
N GLY A 400 -20.51 -12.35 49.71
CA GLY A 400 -20.55 -11.50 50.87
C GLY A 400 -20.70 -10.08 50.38
N THR A 401 -21.79 -9.44 50.78
CA THR A 401 -21.57 -8.21 51.53
C THR A 401 -20.45 -8.51 52.52
N VAL A 402 -19.20 -8.23 52.15
CA VAL A 402 -18.24 -7.84 53.16
C VAL A 402 -18.93 -6.61 53.70
N GLU A 403 -19.77 -6.79 54.72
CA GLU A 403 -19.88 -5.81 55.78
C GLU A 403 -18.41 -5.57 56.08
N GLN A 404 -17.84 -4.55 55.45
CA GLN A 404 -16.71 -3.87 56.01
C GLN A 404 -17.33 -3.32 57.27
N ARG A 405 -17.47 -4.17 58.32
CA ARG A 405 -17.73 -3.74 59.68
C ARG A 405 -16.66 -2.71 59.85
N PRO A 406 -17.02 -1.43 59.83
CA PRO A 406 -15.96 -0.51 59.58
C PRO A 406 -15.01 -0.63 60.77
N ARG A 407 -13.72 -0.55 60.48
CA ARG A 407 -12.72 -1.00 61.45
C ARG A 407 -12.34 0.19 62.28
N TRP A 408 -13.15 0.50 63.29
CA TRP A 408 -12.79 1.51 64.28
C TRP A 408 -12.14 0.82 65.48
N ALA A 409 -11.09 1.42 66.02
CA ALA A 409 -10.47 0.99 67.29
C ALA A 409 -9.98 -0.48 67.31
N SER A 410 -9.58 -1.05 66.16
CA SER A 410 -9.18 -2.46 66.05
C SER A 410 -8.02 -2.87 66.96
N GLY A 411 -7.13 -1.94 67.29
CA GLY A 411 -6.00 -2.17 68.22
C GLY A 411 -6.29 -1.76 69.67
N VAL A 412 -7.38 -1.04 69.95
CA VAL A 412 -7.65 -0.49 71.29
C VAL A 412 -7.87 -1.61 72.31
N LYS A 413 -8.70 -2.61 71.98
CA LYS A 413 -9.01 -3.73 72.88
C LYS A 413 -7.77 -4.54 73.25
N SER A 414 -6.83 -4.74 72.32
CA SER A 414 -5.57 -5.45 72.56
C SER A 414 -4.56 -4.68 73.41
N HIS A 415 -4.75 -3.37 73.57
CA HIS A 415 -3.85 -2.51 74.36
C HIS A 415 -4.43 -2.09 75.72
N LEU A 416 -5.64 -2.54 76.07
CA LEU A 416 -6.17 -2.41 77.43
C LEU A 416 -5.47 -3.41 78.35
N SER A 417 -4.80 -2.92 79.38
CA SER A 417 -4.15 -3.72 80.43
C SER A 417 -4.99 -3.72 81.70
N GLU A 418 -4.67 -4.61 82.66
CA GLU A 418 -5.33 -4.64 83.98
C GLU A 418 -5.28 -3.27 84.71
N THR A 419 -4.26 -2.46 84.42
CA THR A 419 -4.07 -1.12 84.97
C THR A 419 -4.77 0.00 84.20
N LYS A 420 -5.22 -0.26 82.96
CA LYS A 420 -5.84 0.72 82.06
C LYS A 420 -7.23 0.21 81.65
N THR A 421 -8.21 0.37 82.55
CA THR A 421 -9.59 -0.09 82.35
C THR A 421 -10.47 0.99 81.71
N VAL A 422 -11.58 0.57 81.09
CA VAL A 422 -12.58 1.49 80.50
C VAL A 422 -13.15 2.45 81.54
N ALA A 423 -13.28 2.01 82.81
CA ALA A 423 -13.73 2.86 83.91
C ALA A 423 -12.72 3.96 84.26
N ASP A 424 -11.41 3.67 84.24
CA ASP A 424 -10.36 4.69 84.44
C ASP A 424 -10.36 5.71 83.31
N LEU A 425 -10.49 5.24 82.06
CA LEU A 425 -10.57 6.13 80.90
C LEU A 425 -11.81 7.03 80.95
N SER A 426 -12.98 6.48 81.30
CA SER A 426 -14.21 7.24 81.50
C SER A 426 -14.04 8.32 82.57
N GLY A 427 -13.46 7.95 83.72
CA GLY A 427 -13.21 8.88 84.82
C GLY A 427 -12.23 10.02 84.46
N LYS A 428 -11.23 9.75 83.62
CA LYS A 428 -10.24 10.75 83.20
C LYS A 428 -10.69 11.64 82.05
N THR A 429 -11.49 11.11 81.12
CA THR A 429 -11.92 11.85 79.92
C THR A 429 -13.28 12.52 80.09
N GLY A 430 -14.06 12.12 81.09
CA GLY A 430 -15.45 12.55 81.27
C GLY A 430 -16.42 11.98 80.22
N ILE A 431 -15.96 11.03 79.40
CA ILE A 431 -16.79 10.36 78.40
C ILE A 431 -17.58 9.25 79.07
N ASP A 432 -18.86 9.17 78.73
CA ASP A 432 -19.75 8.13 79.22
C ASP A 432 -19.23 6.72 78.90
N LYS A 433 -19.37 5.81 79.87
CA LYS A 433 -18.83 4.45 79.80
C LYS A 433 -19.48 3.64 78.68
N GLU A 434 -20.79 3.81 78.43
CA GLU A 434 -21.52 3.09 77.38
C GLU A 434 -21.00 3.50 75.99
N SER A 435 -20.68 4.79 75.81
CA SER A 435 -20.10 5.29 74.56
C SER A 435 -18.69 4.73 74.31
N LEU A 436 -17.85 4.66 75.35
CA LEU A 436 -16.52 4.06 75.26
C LEU A 436 -16.58 2.57 74.95
N GLU A 437 -17.51 1.82 75.55
CA GLU A 437 -17.70 0.39 75.28
C GLU A 437 -18.14 0.16 73.83
N LYS A 438 -19.10 0.96 73.32
CA LYS A 438 -19.53 0.90 71.91
C LYS A 438 -18.37 1.18 70.94
N TRP A 439 -17.46 2.08 71.29
CA TRP A 439 -16.27 2.36 70.47
C TRP A 439 -15.24 1.23 70.53
N ILE A 440 -15.00 0.65 71.70
CA ILE A 440 -14.03 -0.45 71.89
C ILE A 440 -14.52 -1.74 71.24
N GLU A 441 -15.83 -2.01 71.28
CA GLU A 441 -16.47 -3.15 70.61
C GLU A 441 -16.75 -2.90 69.11
N GLN A 442 -16.31 -1.75 68.58
CA GLN A 442 -16.42 -1.37 67.16
C GLN A 442 -17.87 -1.23 66.66
N GLU A 443 -18.80 -0.95 67.56
CA GLU A 443 -20.23 -0.74 67.25
C GLU A 443 -20.51 0.69 66.77
N ALA A 444 -19.65 1.66 67.09
CA ALA A 444 -19.77 3.05 66.69
C ALA A 444 -18.42 3.68 66.30
N PRO A 445 -18.40 4.67 65.38
CA PRO A 445 -17.17 5.36 64.99
C PRO A 445 -16.63 6.25 66.11
N VAL A 446 -15.30 6.21 66.32
CA VAL A 446 -14.63 7.06 67.31
C VAL A 446 -14.36 8.45 66.72
N PRO A 447 -14.84 9.55 67.32
CA PRO A 447 -14.56 10.90 66.85
C PRO A 447 -13.05 11.19 66.83
N ALA A 448 -12.56 11.95 65.84
CA ALA A 448 -11.13 12.20 65.64
C ALA A 448 -10.43 12.82 66.87
N ASP A 449 -11.12 13.68 67.61
CA ASP A 449 -10.59 14.31 68.83
C ASP A 449 -10.42 13.30 69.96
N VAL A 450 -11.33 12.32 70.03
CA VAL A 450 -11.30 11.23 71.00
C VAL A 450 -10.21 10.21 70.64
N GLN A 451 -9.96 9.95 69.35
CA GLN A 451 -8.87 9.08 68.93
C GLN A 451 -7.50 9.54 69.45
N LYS A 452 -7.26 10.86 69.45
CA LYS A 452 -6.05 11.45 70.04
C LYS A 452 -5.97 11.22 71.54
N LEU A 453 -7.10 11.29 72.26
CA LEU A 453 -7.16 11.01 73.69
C LEU A 453 -6.84 9.54 74.00
N PHE A 454 -7.38 8.60 73.23
CA PHE A 454 -7.03 7.17 73.35
C PHE A 454 -5.53 6.93 73.10
N ALA A 455 -4.96 7.57 72.09
CA ALA A 455 -3.53 7.47 71.78
C ALA A 455 -2.65 7.96 72.93
N VAL A 456 -2.96 9.14 73.49
CA VAL A 456 -2.23 9.71 74.62
C VAL A 456 -2.40 8.85 75.88
N TRP A 457 -3.62 8.39 76.19
CA TRP A 457 -3.87 7.60 77.40
C TRP A 457 -3.26 6.19 77.33
N LEU A 458 -3.30 5.54 76.16
CA LEU A 458 -2.69 4.22 75.96
C LEU A 458 -1.17 4.29 75.76
N ASP A 459 -0.61 5.47 75.51
CA ASP A 459 0.79 5.67 75.13
C ASP A 459 1.14 4.90 73.84
N LYS A 460 0.28 5.06 72.83
CA LYS A 460 0.36 4.40 71.52
C LYS A 460 0.04 5.37 70.40
N ASP A 461 0.60 5.13 69.22
CA ASP A 461 0.31 5.93 68.04
C ASP A 461 -1.14 5.72 67.60
N ILE A 462 -1.83 6.79 67.17
CA ILE A 462 -3.21 6.75 66.66
C ILE A 462 -3.36 5.67 65.59
N ARG A 463 -2.36 5.49 64.71
CA ARG A 463 -2.38 4.47 63.66
C ARG A 463 -2.42 3.06 64.25
N THR A 464 -1.61 2.78 65.27
CA THR A 464 -1.57 1.45 65.89
C THR A 464 -2.88 1.07 66.58
N LEU A 465 -3.65 2.07 67.03
CA LEU A 465 -4.92 1.84 67.72
C LEU A 465 -6.13 1.77 66.78
N PHE A 466 -6.13 2.58 65.71
CA PHE A 466 -7.31 2.78 64.88
C PHE A 466 -7.18 2.27 63.44
N THR A 467 -5.97 1.90 62.97
CA THR A 467 -5.75 1.38 61.61
C THR A 467 -4.73 0.24 61.59
N ASP A 468 -5.18 -0.97 61.28
CA ASP A 468 -4.32 -2.15 60.98
C ASP A 468 -3.72 -2.10 59.57
N ILE A 469 -4.22 -1.19 58.73
CA ILE A 469 -3.80 -1.00 57.35
C ILE A 469 -2.85 0.20 57.28
N PRO A 470 -1.61 0.04 56.79
CA PRO A 470 -0.71 1.16 56.58
C PRO A 470 -1.35 2.16 55.60
N PRO A 471 -1.21 3.48 55.79
CA PRO A 471 -1.72 4.46 54.83
C PRO A 471 -1.11 4.14 53.46
N GLN A 472 -1.95 4.13 52.42
CA GLN A 472 -1.43 4.05 51.07
C GLN A 472 -0.41 5.18 50.89
N PRO A 473 0.80 4.89 50.39
CA PRO A 473 1.78 5.94 50.13
C PRO A 473 1.09 7.01 49.28
N ALA A 474 1.29 8.28 49.65
CA ALA A 474 0.74 9.39 48.87
C ALA A 474 1.27 9.26 47.43
N THR A 475 0.39 8.89 46.51
CA THR A 475 0.67 8.80 45.07
C THR A 475 0.67 10.18 44.44
#